data_AF-A0A812QLN2-F1
#
_entry.id   AF-A0A812QLN2-F1
#
_cell.length_a   1.000
_cell.length_b   1.000
_cell.length_c   1.000
_cell.angle_alpha   90.00
_cell.angle_beta   90.00
_cell.angle_gamma   90.00
#
_symmetry.space_group_name_H-M   'P 1'
#
loop_
_entity.id
_entity.type
_entity.pdbx_description
1 polymer ?
#
loop_
_entity_poly.entity_id
_entity_poly.type
_entity_poly.pdbx_seq_one_letter_code
_entity_poly.pdbx_strand_id
1 'polypeptide(L)'
;MGQVTSRCMERLPKICQRKETGNVADAQAFQCRSAEGEITVERGKSNSTNSAVLARDEDDITETTPFPIDRLKVPLTRRSDGSSGPCGSSGATSSTSKQLPDLARIEVTSGRFVYNLDLHGKSAKGQNLRSYFEACSEHRKLQVTTSCFAAWRKNKKVNGFAKIIPVAKEGSWSQLADVDDTRPCRVFFFDDNLEFGGKETSPGICNLRDMATGHFVEFAEGQNDFDQERFARHTIVQHSKLWRTVLVKANILDAMEDKEYFAKLIAKFSEPSDRLVVFMDVNATIVCNDTVQGKGLAATLLGTMFELMELRPNPPGFTLKWAGLNEIRVEKTQTLKALLKTMTADDHEAYTKFWQEDNCWSFLSHVLQHGEVRWVTGTEPMTLDATKSLFSSYMRTVPSALDKDGITNSWFHVYASTLKDRHSTILNSFGVDTRKVTLATVSDETDVLHIAINHDMWDERDVKKYSDQFQ
;
A
#
# COMPACT_ATOMS: atom_id res chain seq x y z
N MET A 1 -19.18 -39.14 -16.37
CA MET A 1 -19.13 -37.67 -16.40
C MET A 1 -18.77 -37.21 -14.99
N GLY A 2 -17.48 -36.99 -14.73
CA GLY A 2 -16.97 -36.65 -13.41
C GLY A 2 -16.32 -35.28 -13.43
N GLN A 3 -16.86 -34.34 -12.64
CA GLN A 3 -16.21 -33.07 -12.35
C GLN A 3 -15.21 -33.28 -11.20
N VAL A 4 -13.94 -33.04 -11.50
CA VAL A 4 -12.86 -32.98 -10.52
C VAL A 4 -12.74 -31.51 -10.08
N THR A 5 -13.13 -31.20 -8.85
CA THR A 5 -12.81 -29.93 -8.19
C THR A 5 -11.45 -30.06 -7.51
N SER A 6 -10.47 -29.26 -7.93
CA SER A 6 -9.12 -29.23 -7.37
C SER A 6 -9.14 -28.70 -5.93
N ARG A 7 -8.90 -29.60 -4.98
CA ARG A 7 -8.50 -29.32 -3.59
C ARG A 7 -7.01 -29.61 -3.48
N CYS A 8 -6.23 -28.68 -2.93
CA CYS A 8 -4.91 -28.99 -2.37
C CYS A 8 -4.73 -28.27 -1.02
N MET A 9 -5.21 -28.92 0.03
CA MET A 9 -4.59 -28.93 1.36
C MET A 9 -3.89 -30.28 1.52
N GLU A 10 -2.89 -30.36 2.41
CA GLU A 10 -2.03 -31.51 2.82
C GLU A 10 -0.61 -31.49 2.21
N ARG A 11 0.52 -31.63 2.92
CA ARG A 11 0.87 -32.08 4.28
C ARG A 11 2.20 -31.43 4.72
N LEU A 12 2.34 -31.09 6.01
CA LEU A 12 3.64 -31.03 6.68
C LEU A 12 4.06 -32.45 7.10
N PRO A 13 5.35 -32.83 7.08
CA PRO A 13 5.79 -34.10 7.64
C PRO A 13 5.62 -34.08 9.17
N LYS A 14 4.76 -34.96 9.68
CA LYS A 14 4.77 -35.36 11.10
C LYS A 14 6.00 -36.24 11.32
N ILE A 15 6.89 -35.82 12.22
CA ILE A 15 7.45 -36.56 13.38
C ILE A 15 8.42 -35.58 14.06
N CYS A 16 7.98 -34.90 15.12
CA CYS A 16 8.88 -34.33 16.13
C CYS A 16 8.80 -35.24 17.35
N GLN A 17 9.87 -35.96 17.66
CA GLN A 17 9.97 -36.67 18.93
C GLN A 17 10.57 -35.73 19.97
N ARG A 18 9.86 -35.58 21.09
CA ARG A 18 10.36 -34.86 22.27
C ARG A 18 11.43 -35.72 22.93
N LYS A 19 12.67 -35.24 22.98
CA LYS A 19 13.73 -35.90 23.73
C LYS A 19 13.63 -35.45 25.19
N GLU A 20 13.29 -36.36 26.10
CA GLU A 20 13.40 -36.11 27.53
C GLU A 20 14.88 -36.13 27.91
N THR A 21 15.49 -34.97 28.02
CA THR A 21 16.77 -34.82 28.70
C THR A 21 16.47 -34.61 30.18
N GLY A 22 16.75 -35.62 31.00
CA GLY A 22 16.69 -35.52 32.45
C GLY A 22 17.78 -34.58 32.95
N ASN A 23 17.53 -33.27 32.91
CA ASN A 23 18.22 -32.29 33.73
C ASN A 23 17.42 -30.98 33.79
N VAL A 24 17.19 -30.51 35.01
CA VAL A 24 16.41 -29.28 35.29
C VAL A 24 17.36 -28.09 35.21
N ALA A 25 17.65 -27.64 33.98
CA ALA A 25 18.05 -26.29 33.61
C ALA A 25 18.40 -26.27 32.12
N ASP A 26 17.84 -25.29 31.41
CA ASP A 26 18.15 -24.86 30.04
C ASP A 26 17.45 -25.48 28.82
N ALA A 27 17.04 -24.52 27.97
CA ALA A 27 16.67 -24.52 26.55
C ALA A 27 15.98 -25.75 25.93
N GLN A 28 14.76 -25.53 25.43
CA GLN A 28 14.07 -26.45 24.53
C GLN A 28 14.76 -26.46 23.15
N ALA A 29 15.51 -27.52 22.85
CA ALA A 29 16.03 -27.79 21.52
C ALA A 29 15.09 -28.75 20.77
N PHE A 30 14.78 -28.44 19.51
CA PHE A 30 14.04 -29.33 18.61
C PHE A 30 15.01 -29.87 17.55
N GLN A 31 14.98 -31.19 17.34
CA GLN A 31 15.83 -31.86 16.37
C GLN A 31 14.98 -32.28 15.17
N CYS A 32 15.27 -31.75 13.99
CA CYS A 32 14.63 -32.15 12.73
C CYS A 32 15.66 -32.85 11.86
N ARG A 33 15.33 -34.05 11.36
CA ARG A 33 16.15 -34.77 10.38
C ARG A 33 15.58 -34.57 8.98
N SER A 34 16.40 -34.09 8.06
CA SER A 34 16.14 -34.14 6.61
C SER A 34 17.05 -35.18 5.96
N ALA A 35 16.72 -35.61 4.73
CA ALA A 35 17.52 -36.58 3.97
C ALA A 35 18.92 -36.07 3.58
N GLU A 36 19.23 -34.79 3.79
CA GLU A 36 20.48 -34.15 3.34
C GLU A 36 21.38 -33.62 4.47
N GLY A 37 21.14 -34.04 5.73
CA GLY A 37 22.02 -33.73 6.86
C GLY A 37 21.34 -33.03 8.03
N GLU A 38 22.08 -32.94 9.14
CA GLU A 38 21.63 -32.47 10.44
C GLU A 38 21.72 -30.95 10.54
N ILE A 39 20.60 -30.29 10.86
CA ILE A 39 20.54 -28.84 11.11
C ILE A 39 20.05 -28.63 12.54
N THR A 40 20.90 -28.02 13.37
CA THR A 40 20.55 -27.60 14.73
C THR A 40 20.07 -26.14 14.68
N VAL A 41 18.84 -25.89 15.12
CA VAL A 41 18.28 -24.53 15.20
C VAL A 41 18.18 -24.12 16.67
N GLU A 42 19.00 -23.14 17.07
CA GLU A 42 18.91 -22.52 18.40
C GLU A 42 17.97 -21.31 18.38
N ARG A 43 17.09 -21.21 19.38
CA ARG A 43 16.16 -20.09 19.53
C ARG A 43 16.88 -18.92 20.22
N GLY A 44 17.23 -17.89 19.46
CA GLY A 44 17.82 -16.67 20.00
C GLY A 44 16.89 -15.95 20.98
N LYS A 45 17.36 -15.69 22.20
CA LYS A 45 16.69 -14.85 23.20
C LYS A 45 16.83 -13.38 22.79
N SER A 46 15.72 -12.69 22.54
CA SER A 46 15.71 -11.23 22.42
C SER A 46 15.56 -10.59 23.79
N ASN A 47 16.60 -9.93 24.29
CA ASN A 47 16.50 -9.06 25.46
C ASN A 47 15.96 -7.70 25.01
N SER A 48 14.79 -7.32 25.50
CA SER A 48 14.25 -5.96 25.39
C SER A 48 14.20 -5.32 26.78
N THR A 49 15.21 -4.52 27.09
CA THR A 49 15.18 -3.54 28.18
C THR A 49 15.69 -2.22 27.63
N ASN A 50 14.79 -1.24 27.52
CA ASN A 50 15.03 0.18 27.77
C ASN A 50 13.75 0.98 27.47
N SER A 51 13.00 1.29 28.52
CA SER A 51 12.01 2.37 28.52
C SER A 51 12.63 3.53 29.31
N ALA A 52 13.02 4.60 28.62
CA ALA A 52 13.29 5.88 29.24
C ALA A 52 12.01 6.71 29.20
N VAL A 53 11.48 6.98 30.39
CA VAL A 53 10.34 7.85 30.65
C VAL A 53 10.80 9.30 30.52
N LEU A 54 10.13 10.08 29.68
CA LEU A 54 10.11 11.54 29.80
C LEU A 54 8.64 11.98 29.82
N ALA A 55 8.19 12.29 31.04
CA ALA A 55 7.01 13.09 31.28
C ALA A 55 7.29 14.53 30.81
N ARG A 56 6.36 15.12 30.08
CA ARG A 56 6.26 16.56 29.89
C ARG A 56 4.80 16.97 29.93
N ASP A 57 4.50 17.67 31.02
CA ASP A 57 3.58 18.79 31.23
C ASP A 57 2.45 18.99 30.21
N GLU A 58 1.24 18.82 30.73
CA GLU A 58 -0.02 19.29 30.16
C GLU A 58 -0.10 20.82 30.35
N ASP A 59 -0.02 21.57 29.25
CA ASP A 59 -0.49 22.95 29.19
C ASP A 59 -1.54 23.07 28.07
N ASP A 60 -2.75 23.34 28.53
CA ASP A 60 -3.83 24.16 27.94
C ASP A 60 -3.80 24.40 26.41
N ILE A 61 -4.59 23.60 25.67
CA ILE A 61 -4.99 23.93 24.29
C ILE A 61 -6.51 24.07 24.24
N THR A 62 -6.92 25.33 24.13
CA THR A 62 -8.28 25.82 23.88
C THR A 62 -9.01 25.11 22.72
N GLU A 63 -10.32 25.01 22.91
CA GLU A 63 -11.34 24.42 22.02
C GLU A 63 -11.10 24.67 20.53
N THR A 64 -10.92 23.58 19.77
CA THR A 64 -11.10 23.59 18.30
C THR A 64 -12.56 23.26 18.00
N THR A 65 -13.28 24.25 17.45
CA THR A 65 -14.65 24.15 16.97
C THR A 65 -14.81 23.12 15.83
N PRO A 66 -15.99 22.49 15.67
CA PRO A 66 -16.22 21.54 14.59
C PRO A 66 -16.12 22.22 13.22
N PHE A 67 -15.36 21.61 12.32
CA PHE A 67 -15.17 22.08 10.94
C PHE A 67 -16.50 22.16 10.18
N PRO A 68 -16.90 23.33 9.66
CA PRO A 68 -17.89 23.36 8.60
C PRO A 68 -17.24 22.83 7.31
N ILE A 69 -17.89 21.85 6.67
CA ILE A 69 -17.57 21.46 5.29
C ILE A 69 -18.02 22.62 4.39
N ASP A 70 -17.19 23.64 4.29
CA ASP A 70 -17.37 24.67 3.29
C ASP A 70 -17.04 24.07 1.92
N ARG A 71 -18.06 24.04 1.06
CA ARG A 71 -17.92 23.70 -0.35
C ARG A 71 -16.92 24.67 -0.98
N LEU A 72 -15.68 24.22 -1.16
CA LEU A 72 -14.70 24.85 -2.04
C LEU A 72 -15.33 25.02 -3.42
N LYS A 73 -15.82 26.23 -3.71
CA LYS A 73 -16.16 26.66 -5.07
C LYS A 73 -14.85 26.81 -5.82
N VAL A 74 -14.41 25.76 -6.48
CA VAL A 74 -13.38 25.84 -7.52
C VAL A 74 -13.94 26.76 -8.61
N PRO A 75 -13.25 27.85 -8.99
CA PRO A 75 -13.68 28.65 -10.13
C PRO A 75 -13.47 27.82 -11.39
N LEU A 76 -14.56 27.30 -11.95
CA LEU A 76 -14.58 26.87 -13.35
C LEU A 76 -14.50 28.13 -14.20
N THR A 77 -13.29 28.55 -14.57
CA THR A 77 -13.10 29.55 -15.63
C THR A 77 -13.51 28.92 -16.95
N ARG A 78 -14.76 29.20 -17.33
CA ARG A 78 -15.31 28.94 -18.65
C ARG A 78 -14.52 29.78 -19.66
N ARG A 79 -13.58 29.16 -20.38
CA ARG A 79 -12.96 29.79 -21.55
C ARG A 79 -14.05 30.00 -22.60
N SER A 80 -14.25 31.26 -22.97
CA SER A 80 -15.13 31.70 -24.03
C SER A 80 -14.64 31.22 -25.39
N ASP A 81 -15.59 30.83 -26.22
CA ASP A 81 -15.44 30.38 -27.61
C ASP A 81 -14.60 31.37 -28.43
N GLY A 82 -13.38 30.94 -28.77
CA GLY A 82 -12.51 31.58 -29.76
C GLY A 82 -12.62 30.82 -31.07
N SER A 83 -12.97 31.55 -32.13
CA SER A 83 -13.22 31.08 -33.49
C SER A 83 -12.25 30.01 -34.00
N SER A 84 -12.83 28.94 -34.55
CA SER A 84 -12.19 27.88 -35.31
C SER A 84 -11.48 28.41 -36.56
N GLY A 85 -10.16 28.56 -36.50
CA GLY A 85 -9.28 28.51 -37.67
C GLY A 85 -8.87 27.06 -37.96
N PRO A 86 -8.62 26.67 -39.22
CA PRO A 86 -8.28 25.30 -39.56
C PRO A 86 -6.87 24.97 -39.06
N CYS A 87 -6.79 24.18 -37.99
CA CYS A 87 -5.55 23.58 -37.53
C CYS A 87 -5.07 22.57 -38.57
N GLY A 88 -3.95 22.89 -39.22
CA GLY A 88 -3.20 21.94 -40.02
C GLY A 88 -2.82 20.72 -39.18
N SER A 89 -3.06 19.54 -39.74
CA SER A 89 -2.62 18.26 -39.23
C SER A 89 -1.09 18.18 -39.27
N SER A 90 -0.42 18.70 -38.24
CA SER A 90 0.97 18.38 -37.96
C SER A 90 1.03 16.91 -37.54
N GLY A 91 1.62 16.08 -38.41
CA GLY A 91 1.80 14.66 -38.17
C GLY A 91 2.49 14.41 -36.82
N ALA A 92 1.83 13.65 -35.96
CA ALA A 92 2.45 13.09 -34.77
C ALA A 92 3.55 12.13 -35.24
N THR A 93 4.78 12.63 -35.29
CA THR A 93 5.98 11.78 -35.40
C THR A 93 5.91 10.80 -34.24
N SER A 94 5.79 9.50 -34.56
CA SER A 94 5.81 8.44 -33.55
C SER A 94 7.11 8.60 -32.76
N SER A 95 7.02 9.04 -31.51
CA SER A 95 8.17 9.04 -30.62
C SER A 95 8.57 7.58 -30.46
N THR A 96 9.58 7.15 -31.22
CA THR A 96 10.25 5.88 -30.99
C THR A 96 10.73 5.94 -29.56
N SER A 97 10.09 5.19 -28.66
CA SER A 97 10.49 5.18 -27.26
C SER A 97 11.98 4.88 -27.25
N LYS A 98 12.78 5.71 -26.55
CA LYS A 98 14.17 5.36 -26.31
C LYS A 98 14.13 3.95 -25.73
N GLN A 99 14.55 2.96 -26.51
CA GLN A 99 14.57 1.58 -26.03
C GLN A 99 15.49 1.61 -24.83
N LEU A 100 15.07 1.03 -23.70
CA LEU A 100 15.95 0.80 -22.55
C LEU A 100 17.01 -0.20 -23.02
N PRO A 101 18.21 0.22 -23.48
CA PRO A 101 19.02 -0.59 -24.37
C PRO A 101 19.66 -1.79 -23.66
N ASP A 102 19.78 -1.71 -22.34
CA ASP A 102 20.57 -2.64 -21.54
C ASP A 102 19.77 -3.42 -20.49
N LEU A 103 18.43 -3.33 -20.51
CA LEU A 103 17.60 -4.07 -19.57
C LEU A 103 17.30 -5.49 -20.09
N ALA A 104 17.52 -6.47 -19.21
CA ALA A 104 17.18 -7.86 -19.49
C ALA A 104 15.68 -7.98 -19.81
N ARG A 105 15.35 -8.66 -20.90
CA ARG A 105 13.96 -8.87 -21.34
C ARG A 105 13.52 -10.28 -20.98
N ILE A 106 12.33 -10.38 -20.39
CA ILE A 106 11.63 -11.63 -20.11
C ILE A 106 10.48 -11.71 -21.12
N GLU A 107 10.51 -12.70 -22.00
CA GLU A 107 9.36 -13.00 -22.87
C GLU A 107 8.30 -13.73 -22.04
N VAL A 108 7.12 -13.12 -21.87
CA VAL A 108 6.02 -13.69 -21.09
C VAL A 108 4.99 -14.39 -21.99
N THR A 109 4.77 -13.85 -23.19
CA THR A 109 3.98 -14.44 -24.29
C THR A 109 4.55 -13.98 -25.63
N SER A 110 4.14 -14.64 -26.72
CA SER A 110 4.69 -14.36 -28.06
C SER A 110 4.58 -12.86 -28.42
N GLY A 111 5.72 -12.20 -28.52
CA GLY A 111 5.82 -10.77 -28.86
C GLY A 111 5.62 -9.80 -27.68
N ARG A 112 5.46 -10.30 -26.45
CA ARG A 112 5.29 -9.46 -25.25
C ARG A 112 6.47 -9.65 -24.30
N PHE A 113 7.07 -8.52 -23.92
CA PHE A 113 8.25 -8.49 -23.08
C PHE A 113 8.00 -7.72 -21.79
N VAL A 114 8.58 -8.22 -20.71
CA VAL A 114 8.73 -7.53 -19.43
C VAL A 114 10.21 -7.19 -19.25
N TYR A 115 10.50 -5.98 -18.79
CA TYR A 115 11.88 -5.57 -18.49
C TYR A 115 12.23 -5.95 -17.05
N ASN A 116 13.27 -6.75 -16.87
CA ASN A 116 13.83 -7.06 -15.55
C ASN A 116 14.88 -6.01 -15.19
N LEU A 117 14.75 -5.44 -14.01
CA LEU A 117 15.66 -4.43 -13.48
C LEU A 117 16.18 -4.82 -12.11
N ASP A 118 17.50 -4.89 -11.95
CA ASP A 118 18.13 -5.10 -10.65
C ASP A 118 18.34 -3.77 -9.92
N LEU A 119 17.58 -3.55 -8.84
CA LEU A 119 17.71 -2.38 -7.97
C LEU A 119 18.19 -2.71 -6.55
N HIS A 120 18.43 -3.99 -6.24
CA HIS A 120 18.97 -4.43 -4.95
C HIS A 120 20.46 -4.81 -5.01
N GLY A 121 21.01 -5.10 -6.20
CA GLY A 121 22.42 -5.37 -6.43
C GLY A 121 23.30 -4.14 -6.20
N LYS A 122 24.44 -4.32 -5.51
CA LYS A 122 25.32 -3.22 -5.08
C LYS A 122 26.03 -2.50 -6.23
N SER A 123 26.38 -3.21 -7.31
CA SER A 123 27.23 -2.67 -8.38
C SER A 123 26.49 -1.82 -9.40
N ALA A 124 25.19 -2.08 -9.63
CA ALA A 124 24.39 -1.42 -10.67
C ALA A 124 23.35 -0.43 -10.13
N LYS A 125 23.22 -0.30 -8.81
CA LYS A 125 22.09 0.42 -8.18
C LYS A 125 21.92 1.86 -8.65
N GLY A 126 23.01 2.63 -8.76
CA GLY A 126 22.94 4.05 -9.13
C GLY A 126 22.47 4.27 -10.57
N GLN A 127 23.09 3.57 -11.52
CA GLN A 127 22.73 3.68 -12.94
C GLN A 127 21.34 3.10 -13.21
N ASN A 128 21.04 1.91 -12.68
CA ASN A 128 19.73 1.29 -12.85
C ASN A 128 18.60 2.12 -12.23
N LEU A 129 18.84 2.79 -11.08
CA LEU A 129 17.86 3.68 -10.48
C LEU A 129 17.58 4.91 -11.35
N ARG A 130 18.61 5.48 -12.00
CA ARG A 130 18.42 6.59 -12.95
C ARG A 130 17.65 6.12 -14.18
N SER A 131 18.06 5.02 -14.80
CA SER A 131 17.35 4.45 -15.95
C SER A 131 15.91 4.07 -15.62
N TYR A 132 15.65 3.59 -14.40
CA TYR A 132 14.30 3.33 -13.92
C TYR A 132 13.45 4.59 -13.90
N PHE A 133 13.97 5.67 -13.32
CA PHE A 133 13.22 6.91 -13.26
C PHE A 133 13.08 7.58 -14.62
N GLU A 134 14.08 7.52 -15.49
CA GLU A 134 13.98 8.00 -16.86
C GLU A 134 12.84 7.27 -17.57
N ALA A 135 12.78 5.93 -17.48
CA ALA A 135 11.66 5.14 -17.98
C ALA A 135 10.32 5.61 -17.37
N CYS A 136 10.27 5.75 -16.04
CA CYS A 136 9.07 6.21 -15.36
C CYS A 136 8.64 7.61 -15.81
N SER A 137 9.56 8.56 -15.96
CA SER A 137 9.26 9.97 -16.17
C SER A 137 9.08 10.36 -17.64
N GLU A 138 9.68 9.64 -18.58
CA GLU A 138 9.53 9.87 -20.02
C GLU A 138 8.31 9.15 -20.60
N HIS A 139 7.96 7.97 -20.06
CA HIS A 139 6.84 7.19 -20.57
C HIS A 139 5.50 7.69 -19.99
N ARG A 140 4.81 8.55 -20.74
CA ARG A 140 3.54 9.18 -20.31
C ARG A 140 2.32 8.24 -20.32
N LYS A 141 2.42 7.05 -20.91
CA LYS A 141 1.32 6.06 -20.84
C LYS A 141 1.32 5.36 -19.48
N LEU A 142 0.31 4.52 -19.25
CA LEU A 142 0.25 3.69 -18.06
C LEU A 142 1.43 2.72 -18.05
N GLN A 143 2.06 2.56 -16.89
CA GLN A 143 3.15 1.62 -16.65
C GLN A 143 2.77 0.69 -15.50
N VAL A 144 3.43 -0.46 -15.44
CA VAL A 144 3.31 -1.41 -14.35
C VAL A 144 4.71 -1.73 -13.84
N THR A 145 4.93 -1.56 -12.54
CA THR A 145 6.11 -2.06 -11.85
C THR A 145 5.71 -3.09 -10.82
N THR A 146 6.36 -4.25 -10.87
CA THR A 146 6.16 -5.33 -9.90
C THR A 146 7.45 -5.56 -9.10
N SER A 147 7.35 -5.41 -7.79
CA SER A 147 8.48 -5.57 -6.86
C SER A 147 8.55 -6.99 -6.29
N CYS A 148 9.74 -7.40 -5.83
CA CYS A 148 9.96 -8.73 -5.26
C CYS A 148 9.39 -8.86 -3.83
N PHE A 149 8.19 -9.45 -3.69
CA PHE A 149 7.58 -9.69 -2.38
C PHE A 149 8.40 -10.64 -1.50
N ALA A 150 8.96 -11.70 -2.10
CA ALA A 150 9.79 -12.67 -1.39
C ALA A 150 11.00 -12.02 -0.72
N ALA A 151 11.68 -11.09 -1.41
CA ALA A 151 12.81 -10.34 -0.86
C ALA A 151 12.38 -9.43 0.29
N TRP A 152 11.29 -8.67 0.13
CA TRP A 152 10.75 -7.81 1.19
C TRP A 152 10.39 -8.63 2.45
N ARG A 153 9.68 -9.75 2.26
CA ARG A 153 9.29 -10.67 3.34
C ARG A 153 10.50 -11.28 4.04
N LYS A 154 11.50 -11.76 3.29
CA LYS A 154 12.74 -12.35 3.84
C LYS A 154 13.51 -11.36 4.72
N ASN A 155 13.44 -10.07 4.38
CA ASN A 155 14.07 -9.00 5.13
C ASN A 155 13.13 -8.35 6.17
N LYS A 156 12.18 -9.13 6.71
CA LYS A 156 11.28 -8.68 7.79
C LYS A 156 10.43 -7.46 7.44
N LYS A 157 10.10 -7.28 6.16
CA LYS A 157 9.20 -6.22 5.68
C LYS A 157 9.66 -4.80 6.01
N VAL A 158 10.96 -4.54 5.91
CA VAL A 158 11.53 -3.21 6.14
C VAL A 158 11.58 -2.39 4.85
N ASN A 159 11.52 -1.06 4.99
CA ASN A 159 11.54 -0.10 3.88
C ASN A 159 12.72 -0.28 2.92
N GLY A 160 13.91 -0.65 3.41
CA GLY A 160 15.11 -0.84 2.58
C GLY A 160 15.01 -1.94 1.51
N PHE A 161 14.04 -2.86 1.65
CA PHE A 161 13.74 -3.92 0.69
C PHE A 161 12.34 -3.80 0.10
N ALA A 162 11.68 -2.66 0.32
CA ALA A 162 10.33 -2.43 -0.14
C ALA A 162 10.30 -1.88 -1.59
N LYS A 163 9.12 -1.43 -2.05
CA LYS A 163 8.94 -0.91 -3.41
C LYS A 163 9.78 0.35 -3.60
N ILE A 164 10.60 0.39 -4.66
CA ILE A 164 11.54 1.49 -4.88
C ILE A 164 10.85 2.67 -5.54
N ILE A 165 10.95 3.82 -4.88
CA ILE A 165 10.40 5.10 -5.34
C ILE A 165 11.58 6.05 -5.58
N PRO A 166 12.00 6.25 -6.85
CA PRO A 166 13.08 7.18 -7.19
C PRO A 166 12.64 8.63 -7.01
N VAL A 167 13.49 9.43 -6.36
CA VAL A 167 13.27 10.87 -6.15
C VAL A 167 14.56 11.64 -6.41
N ALA A 168 14.43 12.94 -6.68
CA ALA A 168 15.58 13.82 -6.75
C ALA A 168 15.33 15.07 -5.91
N LYS A 169 16.42 15.57 -5.33
CA LYS A 169 16.41 16.81 -4.56
C LYS A 169 16.13 18.00 -5.46
N GLU A 170 15.50 19.04 -4.91
CA GLU A 170 15.31 20.31 -5.58
C GLU A 170 16.65 20.86 -6.07
N GLY A 171 16.67 21.35 -7.31
CA GLY A 171 17.88 21.80 -7.99
C GLY A 171 18.72 20.69 -8.64
N SER A 172 18.54 19.41 -8.30
CA SER A 172 19.27 18.30 -8.94
C SER A 172 18.69 17.89 -10.30
N TRP A 173 17.47 18.32 -10.63
CA TRP A 173 16.79 18.00 -11.90
C TRP A 173 17.53 18.51 -13.14
N SER A 174 18.21 19.65 -13.05
CA SER A 174 18.97 20.22 -14.16
C SER A 174 20.16 19.35 -14.57
N GLN A 175 20.68 18.50 -13.67
CA GLN A 175 21.77 17.58 -13.96
C GLN A 175 21.29 16.27 -14.61
N LEU A 176 19.98 16.02 -14.59
CA LEU A 176 19.34 14.84 -15.17
C LEU A 176 18.70 15.16 -16.54
N ALA A 177 18.61 16.44 -16.88
CA ALA A 177 17.95 16.92 -18.08
C ALA A 177 18.91 16.91 -19.29
N ASP A 178 19.11 15.72 -19.86
CA ASP A 178 19.40 15.59 -21.31
C ASP A 178 18.09 15.52 -22.12
N VAL A 179 16.99 15.99 -21.51
CA VAL A 179 15.62 15.89 -22.00
C VAL A 179 15.13 17.30 -22.29
N ASP A 180 14.57 17.53 -23.47
CA ASP A 180 14.01 18.82 -23.93
C ASP A 180 12.92 19.40 -23.01
N ASP A 181 12.46 18.65 -22.02
CA ASP A 181 11.44 19.01 -21.05
C ASP A 181 12.09 19.36 -19.70
N THR A 182 12.43 20.63 -19.51
CA THR A 182 13.08 21.18 -18.30
C THR A 182 12.13 21.33 -17.10
N ARG A 183 10.88 20.86 -17.21
CA ARG A 183 9.89 21.01 -16.15
C ARG A 183 10.29 20.22 -14.90
N PRO A 184 10.12 20.80 -13.70
CA PRO A 184 10.42 20.10 -12.46
C PRO A 184 9.50 18.89 -12.32
N CYS A 185 10.07 17.77 -11.87
CA CYS A 185 9.29 16.57 -11.58
C CYS A 185 8.80 16.59 -10.14
N ARG A 186 7.57 16.13 -9.92
CA ARG A 186 7.01 15.86 -8.59
C ARG A 186 6.56 14.41 -8.52
N VAL A 187 7.04 13.71 -7.50
CA VAL A 187 6.77 12.28 -7.31
C VAL A 187 5.64 12.10 -6.31
N PHE A 188 4.63 11.33 -6.68
CA PHE A 188 3.59 10.88 -5.77
C PHE A 188 3.71 9.38 -5.56
N PHE A 189 3.52 8.92 -4.31
CA PHE A 189 3.38 7.50 -4.00
C PHE A 189 2.15 7.27 -3.13
N PHE A 190 1.16 6.56 -3.67
CA PHE A 190 -0.08 6.19 -2.99
C PHE A 190 -0.04 4.71 -2.60
N ASP A 191 -0.18 4.41 -1.31
CA ASP A 191 -0.25 3.03 -0.78
C ASP A 191 -1.02 3.03 0.55
N ASP A 192 -1.90 2.06 0.78
CA ASP A 192 -2.70 1.98 2.02
C ASP A 192 -1.87 1.51 3.23
N ASN A 193 -0.79 0.77 2.98
CA ASN A 193 0.09 0.17 3.98
C ASN A 193 1.34 1.01 4.26
N LEU A 194 1.31 2.30 3.91
CA LEU A 194 2.42 3.20 4.17
C LEU A 194 2.65 3.37 5.70
N GLU A 195 3.91 3.24 6.11
CA GLU A 195 4.36 3.43 7.48
C GLU A 195 5.34 4.61 7.54
N PHE A 196 4.99 5.65 8.31
CA PHE A 196 5.75 6.90 8.40
C PHE A 196 6.91 6.86 9.39
N GLY A 197 7.31 5.67 9.84
CA GLY A 197 8.55 5.48 10.59
C GLY A 197 9.79 5.85 9.77
N GLY A 198 9.69 5.82 8.44
CA GLY A 198 10.53 6.61 7.52
C GLY A 198 12.02 6.29 7.45
N LYS A 199 12.52 5.29 8.17
CA LYS A 199 13.93 4.83 8.10
C LYS A 199 14.06 3.60 7.22
N GLU A 200 15.26 3.37 6.70
CA GLU A 200 15.57 2.20 5.86
C GLU A 200 15.32 0.88 6.58
N THR A 201 15.57 0.83 7.89
CA THR A 201 15.40 -0.35 8.74
C THR A 201 14.05 -0.42 9.43
N SER A 202 13.23 0.63 9.34
CA SER A 202 11.88 0.61 9.89
C SER A 202 10.99 -0.33 9.07
N PRO A 203 9.99 -0.98 9.69
CA PRO A 203 8.94 -1.67 8.95
C PRO A 203 8.25 -0.70 7.97
N GLY A 204 7.79 -1.24 6.84
CA GLY A 204 7.06 -0.46 5.85
C GLY A 204 7.27 -0.91 4.40
N ILE A 205 6.59 -0.22 3.50
CA ILE A 205 6.39 -0.60 2.09
C ILE A 205 7.11 0.34 1.09
N CYS A 206 7.73 1.42 1.58
CA CYS A 206 8.29 2.48 0.74
C CYS A 206 9.82 2.53 0.83
N ASN A 207 10.48 2.36 -0.30
CA ASN A 207 11.93 2.46 -0.42
C ASN A 207 12.29 3.72 -1.22
N LEU A 208 12.25 4.87 -0.55
CA LEU A 208 12.53 6.17 -1.17
C LEU A 208 14.03 6.30 -1.44
N ARG A 209 14.42 6.52 -2.70
CA ARG A 209 15.83 6.54 -3.11
C ARG A 209 16.18 7.78 -3.90
N ASP A 210 17.25 8.44 -3.48
CA ASP A 210 17.85 9.54 -4.23
C ASP A 210 18.49 9.00 -5.50
N MET A 211 18.06 9.51 -6.65
CA MET A 211 18.60 9.14 -7.94
C MET A 211 20.05 9.53 -8.16
N ALA A 212 20.50 10.61 -7.52
CA ALA A 212 21.86 11.08 -7.71
C ALA A 212 22.85 10.11 -7.06
N THR A 213 22.56 9.67 -5.83
CA THR A 213 23.47 8.89 -4.97
C THR A 213 23.09 7.41 -4.84
N GLY A 214 21.84 7.03 -5.13
CA GLY A 214 21.29 5.70 -4.83
C GLY A 214 21.03 5.44 -3.34
N HIS A 215 21.23 6.43 -2.48
CA HIS A 215 21.05 6.33 -1.04
C HIS A 215 19.57 6.38 -0.64
N PHE A 216 19.26 5.81 0.53
CA PHE A 216 17.93 5.92 1.12
C PHE A 216 17.65 7.37 1.52
N VAL A 217 16.43 7.84 1.28
CA VAL A 217 15.95 9.13 1.76
C VAL A 217 15.03 8.86 2.93
N GLU A 218 15.44 9.27 4.14
CA GLU A 218 14.57 9.15 5.30
C GLU A 218 13.38 10.08 5.16
N PHE A 219 12.18 9.54 5.30
CA PHE A 219 10.91 10.25 5.14
C PHE A 219 10.10 10.19 6.43
N ALA A 220 10.72 10.23 7.60
CA ALA A 220 9.98 10.42 8.85
C ALA A 220 9.62 11.90 9.02
N GLU A 221 8.57 12.22 9.78
CA GLU A 221 8.17 13.61 10.02
C GLU A 221 9.34 14.42 10.61
N GLY A 222 9.58 15.61 10.07
CA GLY A 222 10.70 16.48 10.43
C GLY A 222 12.07 16.06 9.88
N GLN A 223 12.18 14.90 9.23
CA GLN A 223 13.39 14.50 8.51
C GLN A 223 13.30 14.95 7.05
N ASN A 224 14.41 15.43 6.49
CA ASN A 224 14.50 15.75 5.05
C ASN A 224 13.36 16.66 4.54
N ASP A 225 12.92 17.62 5.37
CA ASP A 225 11.83 18.56 5.06
C ASP A 225 10.48 17.87 4.81
N PHE A 226 10.26 16.69 5.39
CA PHE A 226 8.95 16.04 5.32
C PHE A 226 8.03 16.52 6.45
N ASP A 227 6.92 17.14 6.04
CA ASP A 227 5.80 17.48 6.91
C ASP A 227 4.69 16.45 6.76
N GLN A 228 3.94 16.20 7.84
CA GLN A 228 2.78 15.32 7.83
C GLN A 228 1.49 16.12 8.03
N GLU A 229 0.48 15.84 7.21
CA GLU A 229 -0.85 16.39 7.40
C GLU A 229 -1.95 15.38 7.05
N ARG A 230 -3.18 15.75 7.36
CA ARG A 230 -4.38 14.96 7.05
C ARG A 230 -5.12 15.58 5.88
N PHE A 231 -5.59 14.75 4.96
CA PHE A 231 -6.35 15.21 3.79
C PHE A 231 -7.85 14.93 3.88
N ALA A 232 -8.22 13.75 4.36
CA ALA A 232 -9.60 13.29 4.51
C ALA A 232 -9.80 12.64 5.88
N ARG A 233 -10.83 11.81 6.09
CA ARG A 233 -11.11 11.23 7.41
C ARG A 233 -9.97 10.30 7.86
N HIS A 234 -9.44 9.50 6.95
CA HIS A 234 -8.48 8.44 7.25
C HIS A 234 -7.16 8.57 6.48
N THR A 235 -7.12 9.41 5.45
CA THR A 235 -5.94 9.65 4.61
C THR A 235 -4.92 10.54 5.31
N ILE A 236 -3.70 10.03 5.42
CA ILE A 236 -2.53 10.77 5.93
C ILE A 236 -1.60 11.03 4.75
N VAL A 237 -1.07 12.24 4.66
CA VAL A 237 -0.13 12.67 3.64
C VAL A 237 1.15 13.12 4.30
N GLN A 238 2.28 12.69 3.77
CA GLN A 238 3.58 13.21 4.14
C GLN A 238 4.29 13.74 2.91
N HIS A 239 4.73 14.99 2.93
CA HIS A 239 5.28 15.64 1.75
C HIS A 239 6.54 16.42 2.04
N SER A 240 7.43 16.51 1.05
CA SER A 240 8.66 17.30 1.12
C SER A 240 8.78 18.22 -0.09
N LYS A 241 9.04 19.50 0.18
CA LYS A 241 9.37 20.47 -0.89
C LYS A 241 10.79 20.21 -1.38
N LEU A 242 11.72 19.97 -0.46
CA LEU A 242 13.11 19.64 -0.75
C LEU A 242 13.26 18.47 -1.73
N TRP A 243 12.43 17.42 -1.61
CA TRP A 243 12.48 16.24 -2.48
C TRP A 243 11.38 16.23 -3.55
N ARG A 244 10.55 17.27 -3.62
CA ARG A 244 9.34 17.35 -4.48
C ARG A 244 8.55 16.04 -4.48
N THR A 245 8.31 15.51 -3.29
CA THR A 245 7.74 14.18 -3.09
C THR A 245 6.52 14.26 -2.18
N VAL A 246 5.50 13.49 -2.51
CA VAL A 246 4.25 13.37 -1.76
C VAL A 246 3.95 11.88 -1.55
N LEU A 247 4.03 11.44 -0.30
CA LEU A 247 3.73 10.08 0.11
C LEU A 247 2.33 10.07 0.75
N VAL A 248 1.42 9.29 0.20
CA VAL A 248 0.02 9.27 0.61
C VAL A 248 -0.30 7.89 1.16
N LYS A 249 -0.60 7.84 2.46
CA LYS A 249 -1.27 6.68 3.06
C LYS A 249 -2.73 6.73 2.67
N ALA A 250 -3.03 6.16 1.50
CA ALA A 250 -4.36 6.20 0.92
C ALA A 250 -5.35 5.41 1.77
N ASN A 251 -6.62 5.78 1.73
CA ASN A 251 -7.67 5.02 2.38
C ASN A 251 -8.80 4.73 1.39
N ILE A 252 -9.11 3.46 1.20
CA ILE A 252 -10.12 3.04 0.24
C ILE A 252 -11.51 3.60 0.58
N LEU A 253 -11.84 3.80 1.86
CA LEU A 253 -13.14 4.35 2.26
C LEU A 253 -13.26 5.82 1.83
N ASP A 254 -12.20 6.62 2.05
CA ASP A 254 -12.16 8.01 1.58
C ASP A 254 -12.25 8.06 0.04
N ALA A 255 -11.57 7.15 -0.66
CA ALA A 255 -11.60 7.06 -2.12
C ALA A 255 -12.97 6.62 -2.70
N MET A 256 -13.77 5.91 -1.90
CA MET A 256 -15.13 5.47 -2.26
C MET A 256 -16.19 6.53 -1.94
N GLU A 257 -15.96 7.38 -0.94
CA GLU A 257 -16.85 8.50 -0.61
C GLU A 257 -16.73 9.64 -1.62
N ASP A 258 -15.55 9.82 -2.24
CA ASP A 258 -15.28 10.94 -3.15
C ASP A 258 -14.68 10.49 -4.49
N LYS A 259 -15.44 10.64 -5.58
CA LYS A 259 -14.98 10.36 -6.95
C LYS A 259 -13.80 11.25 -7.38
N GLU A 260 -13.56 12.37 -6.72
CA GLU A 260 -12.46 13.29 -7.03
C GLU A 260 -11.28 13.11 -6.06
N TYR A 261 -11.31 12.11 -5.17
CA TYR A 261 -10.34 11.90 -4.10
C TYR A 261 -8.88 12.05 -4.55
N PHE A 262 -8.43 11.23 -5.49
CA PHE A 262 -7.04 11.29 -5.99
C PHE A 262 -6.75 12.60 -6.73
N ALA A 263 -7.71 13.12 -7.49
CA ALA A 263 -7.53 14.35 -8.24
C ALA A 263 -7.35 15.57 -7.31
N LYS A 264 -8.12 15.65 -6.22
CA LYS A 264 -7.98 16.71 -5.22
C LYS A 264 -6.68 16.59 -4.43
N LEU A 265 -6.24 15.38 -4.07
CA LEU A 265 -4.93 15.15 -3.47
C LEU A 265 -3.81 15.68 -4.38
N ILE A 266 -3.79 15.24 -5.63
CA ILE A 266 -2.79 15.70 -6.60
C ILE A 266 -2.85 17.22 -6.77
N ALA A 267 -4.03 17.80 -6.94
CA ALA A 267 -4.20 19.25 -7.11
C ALA A 267 -3.73 20.05 -5.88
N LYS A 268 -3.93 19.53 -4.66
CA LYS A 268 -3.50 20.20 -3.42
C LYS A 268 -1.98 20.28 -3.31
N PHE A 269 -1.26 19.25 -3.75
CA PHE A 269 0.19 19.12 -3.54
C PHE A 269 1.04 19.28 -4.79
N SER A 270 0.47 19.74 -5.91
CA SER A 270 1.21 20.00 -7.14
C SER A 270 1.12 21.46 -7.57
N GLU A 271 2.10 21.88 -8.36
CA GLU A 271 2.13 23.16 -9.04
C GLU A 271 1.72 23.00 -10.50
N PRO A 272 1.11 24.01 -11.15
CA PRO A 272 0.72 23.91 -12.57
C PRO A 272 1.89 23.61 -13.54
N SER A 273 3.11 23.95 -13.14
CA SER A 273 4.35 23.69 -13.88
C SER A 273 4.89 22.27 -13.71
N ASP A 274 4.39 21.50 -12.75
CA ASP A 274 4.93 20.18 -12.44
C ASP A 274 4.71 19.17 -13.57
N ARG A 275 5.73 18.33 -13.77
CA ARG A 275 5.57 17.03 -14.40
C ARG A 275 5.40 15.98 -13.31
N LEU A 276 4.21 15.36 -13.24
CA LEU A 276 3.92 14.38 -12.21
C LEU A 276 4.43 12.98 -12.61
N VAL A 277 5.02 12.29 -11.64
CA VAL A 277 5.33 10.86 -11.71
C VAL A 277 4.58 10.19 -10.55
N VAL A 278 3.51 9.48 -10.88
CA VAL A 278 2.53 9.00 -9.90
C VAL A 278 2.61 7.48 -9.79
N PHE A 279 3.13 7.01 -8.65
CA PHE A 279 3.14 5.61 -8.27
C PHE A 279 1.88 5.29 -7.45
N MET A 280 1.12 4.30 -7.89
CA MET A 280 -0.13 3.88 -7.25
C MET A 280 -0.02 2.41 -6.91
N ASP A 281 -0.11 2.05 -5.63
CA ASP A 281 -0.42 0.67 -5.30
C ASP A 281 -1.83 0.30 -5.79
N VAL A 282 -2.02 -1.00 -6.01
CA VAL A 282 -3.28 -1.55 -6.49
C VAL A 282 -4.20 -1.93 -5.34
N ASN A 283 -3.70 -2.75 -4.42
CA ASN A 283 -4.52 -3.47 -3.47
C ASN A 283 -4.89 -2.55 -2.31
N ALA A 284 -6.18 -2.47 -1.96
CA ALA A 284 -6.69 -1.57 -0.93
C ALA A 284 -6.38 -0.06 -1.12
N THR A 285 -5.77 0.31 -2.25
CA THR A 285 -5.54 1.70 -2.68
C THR A 285 -6.54 2.09 -3.77
N ILE A 286 -6.62 1.31 -4.86
CA ILE A 286 -7.60 1.50 -5.95
C ILE A 286 -8.57 0.32 -6.10
N VAL A 287 -8.18 -0.88 -5.67
CA VAL A 287 -9.05 -2.06 -5.66
C VAL A 287 -9.54 -2.31 -4.24
N CYS A 288 -10.86 -2.30 -4.04
CA CYS A 288 -11.46 -2.62 -2.76
C CYS A 288 -11.62 -4.13 -2.56
N ASN A 289 -11.99 -4.87 -3.62
CA ASN A 289 -12.28 -6.29 -3.50
C ASN A 289 -11.00 -7.12 -3.49
N ASP A 290 -10.68 -7.75 -2.36
CA ASP A 290 -9.71 -8.85 -2.32
C ASP A 290 -10.37 -10.12 -2.90
N THR A 291 -10.51 -10.13 -4.23
CA THR A 291 -11.04 -11.29 -4.97
C THR A 291 -10.15 -12.52 -4.81
N VAL A 292 -8.87 -12.32 -4.48
CA VAL A 292 -7.88 -13.39 -4.28
C VAL A 292 -8.22 -14.20 -3.01
N GLN A 293 -8.72 -13.54 -1.96
CA GLN A 293 -9.13 -14.21 -0.72
C GLN A 293 -10.58 -14.70 -0.72
N GLY A 294 -11.35 -14.47 -1.80
CA GLY A 294 -12.76 -14.85 -1.86
C GLY A 294 -13.64 -14.17 -0.80
N LYS A 295 -13.18 -13.04 -0.24
CA LYS A 295 -13.94 -12.29 0.75
C LYS A 295 -15.03 -11.49 0.05
N GLY A 296 -16.26 -11.59 0.57
CA GLY A 296 -17.34 -10.73 0.14
C GLY A 296 -17.08 -9.27 0.53
N LEU A 297 -17.70 -8.34 -0.20
CA LEU A 297 -17.56 -6.90 0.02
C LEU A 297 -17.83 -6.49 1.48
N ALA A 298 -18.87 -7.03 2.10
CA ALA A 298 -19.21 -6.75 3.50
C ALA A 298 -18.07 -7.11 4.47
N ALA A 299 -17.49 -8.31 4.30
CA ALA A 299 -16.37 -8.77 5.13
C ALA A 299 -15.13 -7.90 4.95
N THR A 300 -14.84 -7.49 3.72
CA THR A 300 -13.73 -6.57 3.41
C THR A 300 -13.95 -5.21 4.06
N LEU A 301 -15.15 -4.63 3.92
CA LEU A 301 -15.50 -3.34 4.48
C LEU A 301 -15.43 -3.34 6.02
N LEU A 302 -15.96 -4.38 6.67
CA LEU A 302 -15.82 -4.57 8.12
C LEU A 302 -14.36 -4.70 8.54
N GLY A 303 -13.58 -5.46 7.78
CA GLY A 303 -12.14 -5.62 7.99
C GLY A 303 -11.38 -4.30 7.92
N THR A 304 -11.79 -3.38 7.05
CA THR A 304 -11.23 -2.02 6.93
C THR A 304 -11.71 -1.14 8.07
N MET A 305 -13.02 -1.13 8.37
CA MET A 305 -13.56 -0.35 9.49
C MET A 305 -12.92 -0.74 10.83
N PHE A 306 -12.79 -2.04 11.11
CA PHE A 306 -12.18 -2.53 12.35
C PHE A 306 -10.67 -2.27 12.45
N GLU A 307 -9.97 -2.09 11.33
CA GLU A 307 -8.59 -1.63 11.33
C GLU A 307 -8.50 -0.16 11.73
N LEU A 308 -9.49 0.64 11.35
CA LEU A 308 -9.53 2.08 11.57
C LEU A 308 -10.27 2.47 12.87
N MET A 309 -10.92 1.52 13.54
CA MET A 309 -11.55 1.70 14.84
C MET A 309 -10.61 1.19 15.93
N GLU A 310 -10.43 1.99 16.98
CA GLU A 310 -9.64 1.63 18.15
C GLU A 310 -10.48 1.61 19.41
N LEU A 311 -10.17 0.67 20.29
CA LEU A 311 -10.68 0.62 21.65
C LEU A 311 -9.68 1.31 22.57
N ARG A 312 -10.17 2.30 23.33
CA ARG A 312 -9.52 2.86 24.50
C ARG A 312 -10.07 2.20 25.76
N PRO A 313 -9.32 1.29 26.41
CA PRO A 313 -9.81 0.58 27.58
C PRO A 313 -9.99 1.52 28.77
N ASN A 314 -11.02 1.29 29.59
CA ASN A 314 -11.15 1.97 30.88
C ASN A 314 -10.02 1.52 31.83
N PRO A 315 -9.37 2.42 32.58
CA PRO A 315 -8.40 2.03 33.62
C PRO A 315 -9.05 1.12 34.68
N PRO A 316 -8.33 0.11 35.23
CA PRO A 316 -6.90 -0.21 35.05
C PRO A 316 -6.62 -1.19 33.88
N GLY A 317 -7.46 -1.20 32.84
CA GLY A 317 -7.47 -2.23 31.81
C GLY A 317 -8.28 -3.45 32.24
N PHE A 318 -8.62 -4.31 31.29
CA PHE A 318 -9.55 -5.41 31.51
C PHE A 318 -9.12 -6.66 30.75
N THR A 319 -9.76 -7.78 31.04
CA THR A 319 -9.52 -9.03 30.34
C THR A 319 -10.71 -9.34 29.43
N LEU A 320 -10.44 -9.42 28.12
CA LEU A 320 -11.45 -9.61 27.08
C LEU A 320 -11.56 -11.09 26.73
N LYS A 321 -12.79 -11.62 26.80
CA LYS A 321 -13.12 -13.00 26.42
C LYS A 321 -14.43 -13.02 25.63
N TRP A 322 -14.38 -13.50 24.39
CA TRP A 322 -15.54 -13.47 23.50
C TRP A 322 -15.67 -14.77 22.70
N ALA A 323 -16.89 -15.31 22.61
CA ALA A 323 -17.28 -16.47 21.79
C ALA A 323 -16.34 -17.70 21.84
N GLY A 324 -15.68 -17.95 22.97
CA GLY A 324 -14.75 -19.07 23.13
C GLY A 324 -13.37 -18.87 22.51
N LEU A 325 -13.06 -17.68 22.00
CA LEU A 325 -11.72 -17.31 21.56
C LEU A 325 -10.75 -17.14 22.74
N ASN A 326 -9.45 -17.05 22.42
CA ASN A 326 -8.42 -16.84 23.44
C ASN A 326 -8.67 -15.54 24.20
N GLU A 327 -8.50 -15.64 25.51
CA GLU A 327 -8.63 -14.53 26.43
C GLU A 327 -7.39 -13.61 26.32
N ILE A 328 -7.61 -12.30 26.23
CA ILE A 328 -6.52 -11.32 26.09
C ILE A 328 -6.63 -10.22 27.15
N ARG A 329 -5.49 -9.79 27.68
CA ARG A 329 -5.41 -8.64 28.59
C ARG A 329 -5.27 -7.36 27.76
N VAL A 330 -6.17 -6.40 27.98
CA VAL A 330 -6.23 -5.13 27.25
C VAL A 330 -5.94 -3.98 28.20
N GLU A 331 -4.73 -3.43 28.10
CA GLU A 331 -4.23 -2.37 29.00
C GLU A 331 -3.97 -1.06 28.28
N LYS A 332 -3.85 -1.11 26.95
CA LYS A 332 -3.57 0.04 26.09
C LYS A 332 -4.50 0.07 24.90
N THR A 333 -4.59 1.25 24.29
CA THR A 333 -5.33 1.47 23.04
C THR A 333 -4.84 0.53 21.94
N GLN A 334 -5.78 -0.15 21.29
CA GLN A 334 -5.52 -1.08 20.19
C GLN A 334 -6.66 -1.03 19.17
N THR A 335 -6.37 -1.27 17.90
CA THR A 335 -7.42 -1.38 16.88
C THR A 335 -8.27 -2.63 17.13
N LEU A 336 -9.56 -2.59 16.77
CA LEU A 336 -10.45 -3.74 16.97
C LEU A 336 -9.95 -4.97 16.22
N LYS A 337 -9.35 -4.76 15.03
CA LYS A 337 -8.73 -5.83 14.26
C LYS A 337 -7.45 -6.38 14.87
N ALA A 338 -6.65 -5.55 15.56
CA ALA A 338 -5.49 -6.02 16.31
C ALA A 338 -5.92 -6.90 17.49
N LEU A 339 -6.95 -6.49 18.25
CA LEU A 339 -7.54 -7.30 19.32
C LEU A 339 -7.97 -8.67 18.80
N LEU A 340 -8.74 -8.69 17.70
CA LEU A 340 -9.17 -9.94 17.06
C LEU A 340 -7.98 -10.82 16.67
N LYS A 341 -6.96 -10.27 15.99
CA LYS A 341 -5.78 -11.03 15.58
C LYS A 341 -5.08 -11.68 16.78
N THR A 342 -5.01 -11.02 17.92
CA THR A 342 -4.45 -11.59 19.15
C THR A 342 -5.35 -12.70 19.71
N MET A 343 -6.67 -12.50 19.73
CA MET A 343 -7.63 -13.51 20.21
C MET A 343 -7.70 -14.76 19.32
N THR A 344 -7.36 -14.64 18.03
CA THR A 344 -7.39 -15.73 17.04
C THR A 344 -6.00 -16.13 16.56
N ALA A 345 -4.93 -15.83 17.31
CA ALA A 345 -3.55 -16.03 16.86
C ALA A 345 -3.26 -17.47 16.39
N ASP A 346 -3.90 -18.45 17.05
CA ASP A 346 -3.76 -19.88 16.77
C ASP A 346 -4.97 -20.50 16.05
N ASP A 347 -5.98 -19.69 15.67
CA ASP A 347 -7.22 -20.14 15.05
C ASP A 347 -7.57 -19.31 13.80
N HIS A 348 -6.97 -19.71 12.67
CA HIS A 348 -7.22 -19.08 11.37
C HIS A 348 -8.68 -19.25 10.90
N GLU A 349 -9.35 -20.34 11.27
CA GLU A 349 -10.73 -20.59 10.88
C GLU A 349 -11.68 -19.63 11.60
N ALA A 350 -11.49 -19.44 12.91
CA ALA A 350 -12.21 -18.43 13.68
C ALA A 350 -11.98 -17.02 13.13
N TYR A 351 -10.72 -16.66 12.81
CA TYR A 351 -10.43 -15.36 12.19
C TYR A 351 -11.17 -15.16 10.87
N THR A 352 -11.29 -16.22 10.05
CA THR A 352 -11.98 -16.17 8.77
C THR A 352 -13.49 -16.01 8.96
N LYS A 353 -14.10 -16.75 9.89
CA LYS A 353 -15.54 -16.70 10.19
C LYS A 353 -15.98 -15.43 10.92
N PHE A 354 -15.06 -14.74 11.60
CA PHE A 354 -15.35 -13.52 12.33
C PHE A 354 -15.99 -12.43 11.45
N TRP A 355 -15.57 -12.33 10.19
CA TRP A 355 -15.99 -11.24 9.29
C TRP A 355 -17.42 -11.34 8.76
N GLN A 356 -18.25 -12.18 9.36
CA GLN A 356 -19.70 -12.13 9.20
C GLN A 356 -20.26 -10.95 10.00
N GLU A 357 -21.28 -10.28 9.45
CA GLU A 357 -21.85 -9.06 10.04
C GLU A 357 -22.28 -9.26 11.50
N ASP A 358 -23.04 -10.32 11.78
CA ASP A 358 -23.55 -10.62 13.14
C ASP A 358 -22.41 -10.82 14.16
N ASN A 359 -21.33 -11.47 13.75
CA ASN A 359 -20.15 -11.69 14.60
C ASN A 359 -19.45 -10.35 14.89
N CYS A 360 -19.27 -9.51 13.87
CA CYS A 360 -18.66 -8.19 14.03
C CYS A 360 -19.49 -7.29 14.96
N TRP A 361 -20.81 -7.27 14.80
CA TRP A 361 -21.70 -6.45 15.65
C TRP A 361 -21.79 -6.97 17.08
N SER A 362 -21.84 -8.29 17.27
CA SER A 362 -21.78 -8.92 18.58
C SER A 362 -20.47 -8.60 19.30
N PHE A 363 -19.34 -8.71 18.59
CA PHE A 363 -18.03 -8.38 19.15
C PHE A 363 -17.91 -6.89 19.50
N LEU A 364 -18.32 -5.99 18.60
CA LEU A 364 -18.30 -4.55 18.87
C LEU A 364 -19.18 -4.19 20.08
N SER A 365 -20.38 -4.76 20.16
CA SER A 365 -21.28 -4.57 21.31
C SER A 365 -20.67 -5.05 22.62
N HIS A 366 -19.85 -6.11 22.58
CA HIS A 366 -19.17 -6.64 23.75
C HIS A 366 -17.98 -5.75 24.14
N VAL A 367 -17.16 -5.33 23.18
CA VAL A 367 -16.01 -4.46 23.41
C VAL A 367 -16.42 -3.09 23.97
N LEU A 368 -17.53 -2.52 23.50
CA LEU A 368 -18.08 -1.24 23.99
C LEU A 368 -18.46 -1.26 25.48
N GLN A 369 -18.56 -2.42 26.12
CA GLN A 369 -18.82 -2.53 27.56
C GLN A 369 -17.57 -2.26 28.41
N HIS A 370 -16.39 -2.27 27.79
CA HIS A 370 -15.10 -2.26 28.49
C HIS A 370 -14.26 -1.01 28.20
N GLY A 371 -14.75 -0.12 27.35
CA GLY A 371 -14.05 1.11 27.00
C GLY A 371 -14.75 1.89 25.90
N GLU A 372 -14.10 2.96 25.47
CA GLU A 372 -14.57 3.81 24.39
C GLU A 372 -14.02 3.30 23.07
N VAL A 373 -14.88 3.13 22.06
CA VAL A 373 -14.45 2.86 20.69
C VAL A 373 -14.55 4.13 19.89
N ARG A 374 -13.56 4.42 19.05
CA ARG A 374 -13.54 5.59 18.16
C ARG A 374 -12.72 5.31 16.91
N TRP A 375 -12.77 6.20 15.93
CA TRP A 375 -11.80 6.15 14.83
C TRP A 375 -10.40 6.44 15.37
N VAL A 376 -9.38 5.75 14.85
CA VAL A 376 -7.95 6.02 15.14
C VAL A 376 -7.62 7.50 14.97
N THR A 377 -8.23 8.13 13.98
CA THR A 377 -8.04 9.54 13.63
C THR A 377 -9.04 10.49 14.31
N GLY A 378 -10.08 9.96 14.96
CA GLY A 378 -11.20 10.73 15.50
C GLY A 378 -11.11 10.96 17.01
N THR A 379 -11.80 12.00 17.47
CA THR A 379 -12.00 12.29 18.90
C THR A 379 -13.34 11.80 19.42
N GLU A 380 -14.33 11.61 18.53
CA GLU A 380 -15.69 11.26 18.90
C GLU A 380 -15.85 9.76 19.18
N PRO A 381 -16.47 9.40 20.31
CA PRO A 381 -16.89 8.03 20.60
C PRO A 381 -17.88 7.51 19.55
N MET A 382 -17.73 6.25 19.17
CA MET A 382 -18.64 5.53 18.30
C MET A 382 -19.58 4.64 19.10
N THR A 383 -20.87 4.74 18.81
CA THR A 383 -21.87 3.78 19.28
C THR A 383 -22.03 2.63 18.29
N LEU A 384 -22.64 1.53 18.73
CA LEU A 384 -22.98 0.40 17.86
C LEU A 384 -23.89 0.86 16.70
N ASP A 385 -24.91 1.67 16.99
CA ASP A 385 -25.88 2.14 16.00
C ASP A 385 -25.26 3.10 14.99
N ALA A 386 -24.39 4.01 15.45
CA ALA A 386 -23.64 4.89 14.56
C ALA A 386 -22.74 4.07 13.62
N THR A 387 -22.07 3.04 14.14
CA THR A 387 -21.19 2.15 13.35
C THR A 387 -21.99 1.37 12.31
N LYS A 388 -23.11 0.75 12.70
CA LYS A 388 -24.01 0.01 11.78
C LYS A 388 -24.59 0.93 10.69
N SER A 389 -24.98 2.14 11.08
CA SER A 389 -25.51 3.14 10.14
C SER A 389 -24.47 3.55 9.11
N LEU A 390 -23.22 3.77 9.54
CA LEU A 390 -22.13 4.09 8.63
C LEU A 390 -21.78 2.91 7.71
N PHE A 391 -21.69 1.69 8.24
CA PHE A 391 -21.50 0.48 7.43
C PHE A 391 -22.59 0.34 6.36
N SER A 392 -23.85 0.52 6.74
CA SER A 392 -24.99 0.50 5.82
C SER A 392 -24.90 1.60 4.77
N SER A 393 -24.39 2.78 5.15
CA SER A 393 -24.13 3.87 4.21
C SER A 393 -23.07 3.47 3.18
N TYR A 394 -21.92 2.95 3.62
CA TYR A 394 -20.89 2.46 2.72
C TYR A 394 -21.43 1.37 1.78
N MET A 395 -22.11 0.35 2.30
CA MET A 395 -22.71 -0.73 1.50
C MET A 395 -23.65 -0.23 0.40
N ARG A 396 -24.37 0.89 0.63
CA ARG A 396 -25.21 1.53 -0.40
C ARG A 396 -24.41 2.32 -1.42
N THR A 397 -23.30 2.94 -1.01
CA THR A 397 -22.46 3.76 -1.89
C THR A 397 -21.54 2.91 -2.77
N VAL A 398 -21.05 1.77 -2.27
CA VAL A 398 -20.07 0.92 -2.97
C VAL A 398 -20.44 0.61 -4.42
N PRO A 399 -21.69 0.17 -4.75
CA PRO A 399 -22.03 -0.19 -6.13
C PRO A 399 -21.91 0.97 -7.12
N SER A 400 -22.00 2.21 -6.63
CA SER A 400 -21.81 3.43 -7.44
C SER A 400 -20.38 3.99 -7.39
N ALA A 401 -19.60 3.57 -6.40
CA ALA A 401 -18.22 4.01 -6.18
C ALA A 401 -17.20 3.09 -6.84
N LEU A 402 -17.56 1.83 -7.10
CA LEU A 402 -16.72 0.82 -7.73
C LEU A 402 -17.27 0.41 -9.09
N ASP A 403 -16.39 -0.03 -9.97
CA ASP A 403 -16.79 -0.79 -11.16
C ASP A 403 -17.10 -2.27 -10.83
N LYS A 404 -17.43 -3.04 -11.87
CA LYS A 404 -17.70 -4.49 -11.76
C LYS A 404 -16.52 -5.30 -11.19
N ASP A 405 -15.32 -4.74 -11.31
CA ASP A 405 -14.05 -5.34 -10.92
C ASP A 405 -13.62 -4.89 -9.51
N GLY A 406 -14.40 -4.01 -8.86
CA GLY A 406 -14.09 -3.50 -7.52
C GLY A 406 -13.04 -2.39 -7.52
N ILE A 407 -12.78 -1.77 -8.68
CA ILE A 407 -11.88 -0.64 -8.86
C ILE A 407 -12.64 0.66 -8.58
N THR A 408 -12.05 1.57 -7.81
CA THR A 408 -12.69 2.84 -7.47
C THR A 408 -12.87 3.76 -8.68
N ASN A 409 -14.02 4.40 -8.77
CA ASN A 409 -14.31 5.40 -9.81
C ASN A 409 -13.39 6.63 -9.70
N SER A 410 -12.84 6.90 -8.52
CA SER A 410 -11.86 7.95 -8.31
C SER A 410 -10.54 7.70 -9.06
N TRP A 411 -10.14 6.43 -9.22
CA TRP A 411 -8.99 6.06 -10.05
C TRP A 411 -9.23 6.39 -11.53
N PHE A 412 -10.34 5.92 -12.10
CA PHE A 412 -10.67 6.19 -13.51
C PHE A 412 -10.79 7.68 -13.78
N HIS A 413 -11.40 8.41 -12.85
CA HIS A 413 -11.52 9.86 -12.93
C HIS A 413 -10.15 10.54 -13.00
N VAL A 414 -9.26 10.30 -12.02
CA VAL A 414 -7.95 10.97 -11.98
C VAL A 414 -7.08 10.58 -13.18
N TYR A 415 -7.12 9.31 -13.60
CA TYR A 415 -6.36 8.85 -14.75
C TYR A 415 -6.79 9.58 -16.02
N ALA A 416 -8.10 9.62 -16.30
CA ALA A 416 -8.64 10.22 -17.51
C ALA A 416 -8.57 11.76 -17.51
N SER A 417 -8.82 12.42 -16.37
CA SER A 417 -8.88 13.88 -16.31
C SER A 417 -7.53 14.56 -16.16
N THR A 418 -6.59 13.90 -15.48
CA THR A 418 -5.37 14.55 -15.00
C THR A 418 -4.12 13.86 -15.54
N LEU A 419 -4.05 12.53 -15.51
CA LEU A 419 -2.78 11.83 -15.69
C LEU A 419 -2.44 11.45 -17.13
N LYS A 420 -3.38 10.82 -17.85
CA LYS A 420 -3.16 10.09 -19.11
C LYS A 420 -2.35 10.82 -20.18
N ASP A 421 -2.52 12.14 -20.33
CA ASP A 421 -1.96 12.88 -21.47
C ASP A 421 -0.70 13.69 -21.14
N ARG A 422 -0.43 13.96 -19.86
CA ARG A 422 0.58 14.94 -19.44
C ARG A 422 1.59 14.41 -18.43
N HIS A 423 1.28 13.30 -17.78
CA HIS A 423 2.00 12.82 -16.61
C HIS A 423 2.30 11.33 -16.75
N SER A 424 3.21 10.86 -15.92
CA SER A 424 3.54 9.44 -15.87
C SER A 424 2.77 8.76 -14.75
N THR A 425 2.17 7.61 -15.06
CA THR A 425 1.39 6.84 -14.09
C THR A 425 1.90 5.42 -14.04
N ILE A 426 2.22 4.95 -12.84
CA ILE A 426 2.83 3.66 -12.59
C ILE A 426 1.96 2.90 -11.58
N LEU A 427 1.40 1.77 -11.99
CA LEU A 427 0.83 0.79 -11.05
C LEU A 427 1.97 0.03 -10.40
N ASN A 428 2.19 0.25 -9.10
CA ASN A 428 3.34 -0.25 -8.36
C ASN A 428 2.92 -1.25 -7.29
N SER A 429 3.12 -2.54 -7.55
CA SER A 429 2.61 -3.61 -6.69
C SER A 429 3.67 -4.65 -6.31
N PHE A 430 3.40 -5.39 -5.23
CA PHE A 430 4.04 -6.68 -4.95
C PHE A 430 3.27 -7.87 -5.54
N GLY A 431 2.01 -7.65 -5.90
CA GLY A 431 1.11 -8.68 -6.41
C GLY A 431 0.97 -8.66 -7.93
N VAL A 432 0.33 -9.70 -8.44
CA VAL A 432 -0.01 -9.88 -9.86
C VAL A 432 -1.38 -9.29 -10.24
N ASP A 433 -2.05 -8.63 -9.29
CA ASP A 433 -3.39 -8.07 -9.49
C ASP A 433 -3.41 -6.79 -10.35
N THR A 434 -2.23 -6.33 -10.79
CA THR A 434 -2.07 -5.15 -11.63
C THR A 434 -2.75 -5.30 -12.98
N ARG A 435 -2.73 -6.47 -13.61
CA ARG A 435 -3.32 -6.68 -14.94
C ARG A 435 -4.81 -6.36 -14.99
N LYS A 436 -5.56 -6.72 -13.95
CA LYS A 436 -7.00 -6.43 -13.88
C LYS A 436 -7.26 -4.92 -13.94
N VAL A 437 -6.50 -4.14 -13.19
CA VAL A 437 -6.58 -2.67 -13.25
C VAL A 437 -6.12 -2.16 -14.61
N THR A 438 -5.02 -2.69 -15.16
CA THR A 438 -4.51 -2.32 -16.48
C THR A 438 -5.60 -2.48 -17.55
N LEU A 439 -6.21 -3.66 -17.66
CA LEU A 439 -7.24 -3.97 -18.66
C LEU A 439 -8.52 -3.13 -18.47
N ALA A 440 -8.83 -2.72 -17.24
CA ALA A 440 -9.94 -1.82 -16.99
C ALA A 440 -9.61 -0.35 -17.32
N THR A 441 -8.32 0.03 -17.28
CA THR A 441 -7.87 1.42 -17.41
C THR A 441 -7.53 1.80 -18.85
N VAL A 442 -6.90 0.89 -19.61
CA VAL A 442 -6.47 1.14 -20.99
C VAL A 442 -7.18 0.22 -21.97
N SER A 443 -7.40 0.72 -23.18
CA SER A 443 -8.04 -0.05 -24.27
C SER A 443 -7.10 -1.06 -24.93
N ASP A 444 -5.79 -0.80 -24.90
CA ASP A 444 -4.76 -1.64 -25.49
C ASP A 444 -3.65 -1.88 -24.46
N GLU A 445 -3.48 -3.14 -24.06
CA GLU A 445 -2.49 -3.55 -23.07
C GLU A 445 -1.06 -3.55 -23.64
N THR A 446 -0.91 -3.61 -24.98
CA THR A 446 0.41 -3.62 -25.64
C THR A 446 1.15 -2.28 -25.53
N ASP A 447 0.39 -1.23 -25.21
CA ASP A 447 0.89 0.13 -24.97
C ASP A 447 1.47 0.33 -23.56
N VAL A 448 1.35 -0.68 -22.69
CA VAL A 448 1.74 -0.58 -21.27
C VAL A 448 3.16 -1.12 -21.08
N LEU A 449 4.02 -0.29 -20.49
CA LEU A 449 5.37 -0.72 -20.11
C LEU A 449 5.32 -1.55 -18.83
N HIS A 450 5.81 -2.80 -18.89
CA HIS A 450 5.93 -3.68 -17.73
C HIS A 450 7.37 -3.82 -17.28
N ILE A 451 7.61 -3.56 -15.99
CA ILE A 451 8.91 -3.66 -15.34
C ILE A 451 8.79 -4.61 -14.13
N ALA A 452 9.66 -5.62 -14.08
CA ALA A 452 9.84 -6.49 -12.92
C ALA A 452 11.13 -6.11 -12.20
N ILE A 453 11.05 -5.84 -10.90
CA ILE A 453 12.21 -5.51 -10.08
C ILE A 453 12.77 -6.80 -9.47
N ASN A 454 14.04 -7.06 -9.75
CA ASN A 454 14.79 -8.18 -9.23
C ASN A 454 14.09 -9.52 -9.46
N HIS A 455 13.60 -9.76 -10.67
CA HIS A 455 12.82 -10.96 -11.01
C HIS A 455 13.55 -12.26 -10.63
N ASP A 456 14.88 -12.29 -10.77
CA ASP A 456 15.71 -13.45 -10.42
C ASP A 456 15.74 -13.77 -8.91
N MET A 457 15.24 -12.87 -8.06
CA MET A 457 15.10 -13.07 -6.62
C MET A 457 13.69 -13.54 -6.21
N TRP A 458 12.77 -13.68 -7.16
CA TRP A 458 11.40 -14.09 -6.88
C TRP A 458 11.37 -15.60 -6.59
N ASP A 459 10.42 -16.02 -5.76
CA ASP A 459 10.21 -17.46 -5.55
C ASP A 459 9.43 -18.06 -6.73
N GLU A 460 9.55 -19.39 -6.91
CA GLU A 460 8.92 -20.10 -8.04
C GLU A 460 7.41 -19.86 -8.13
N ARG A 461 6.76 -19.68 -6.98
CA ARG A 461 5.33 -19.42 -6.89
C ARG A 461 4.99 -18.04 -7.47
N ASP A 462 5.75 -17.01 -7.08
CA ASP A 462 5.55 -15.64 -7.56
C ASP A 462 5.86 -15.53 -9.05
N VAL A 463 6.93 -16.17 -9.54
CA VAL A 463 7.25 -16.26 -10.97
C VAL A 463 6.11 -16.92 -11.74
N LYS A 464 5.63 -18.08 -11.29
CA LYS A 464 4.52 -18.78 -11.95
C LYS A 464 3.26 -17.91 -12.02
N LYS A 465 2.85 -17.32 -10.90
CA LYS A 465 1.66 -16.45 -10.86
C LYS A 465 1.80 -15.24 -11.79
N TYR A 466 3.00 -14.68 -11.88
CA TYR A 466 3.28 -13.53 -12.74
C TYR A 466 3.29 -13.91 -14.23
N SER A 467 3.71 -15.11 -14.59
CA SER A 467 3.58 -15.61 -15.96
C SER A 467 2.13 -15.96 -16.30
N ASP A 468 1.42 -16.61 -15.37
CA ASP A 468 0.02 -17.03 -15.56
C ASP A 468 -0.91 -15.84 -15.87
N GLN A 469 -0.61 -14.62 -15.39
CA GLN A 469 -1.44 -13.46 -15.73
C GLN A 469 -1.29 -13.02 -17.19
N PHE A 470 -0.27 -13.44 -17.96
CA PHE A 470 -0.13 -13.02 -19.37
C PHE A 470 -0.63 -14.05 -20.37
N GLN A 471 -0.90 -15.28 -19.90
CA GLN A 471 -1.54 -16.36 -20.65
C GLN A 471 -3.06 -16.12 -20.70
#